data_AF-A0A3B3IMG1-F1
#
_entry.id   AF-A0A3B3IMG1-F1
#
_cell.length_a   1.000
_cell.length_b   1.000
_cell.length_c   1.000
_cell.angle_alpha   90.00
_cell.angle_beta   90.00
_cell.angle_gamma   90.00
#
_symmetry.space_group_name_H-M   'P 1'
#
loop_
_entity.id
_entity.type
_entity.pdbx_description
1 polymer ?
#
loop_
_entity_poly.entity_id
_entity_poly.type
_entity_poly.pdbx_seq_one_letter_code
_entity_poly.pdbx_strand_id
1 'polypeptide(L)'
;MFMPQAHDEDDEDDKERKVQARNKDDKEWRHEDASVEMFQYLLEKNRELLTEMKNSRLEDNDLVFIKELILGEPLKKKSDKPEDPSDWPYEGRGEDKSFLYEIVSNKQNGIDVDKFDYFARDCHHLGLKNNFDHMRYFKFTRVIGVEKNKLKRKHICSRDKEAGNLYDLFYTRDRLHRRAYQHKVTKNVEIMIKDALLKANKHIKFKGKDKEKKENFFTISDAKDNMEAYTQLTDQVTQRILESSSSELEQARNILERIKTRDLYELVDEAKGQNKQHKKISKETITNELKVVLPGEVRDHHNDYFEVVLVTYSYGKGDKDPVECSYFYKKDGEPPEAFQITRQQVSNFLPECFWEQTIRLYWKNKDKTHWHDVAEKFTVWCEHNRFQVIFRPAMLKVKCFKGIRLKI
;
A
#
# COMPACT_ATOMS: atom_id res chain seq x y z
N MET A 1 4.82 8.89 -16.03
CA MET A 1 5.01 9.37 -14.64
C MET A 1 3.98 8.64 -13.80
N PHE A 2 4.26 7.39 -13.44
CA PHE A 2 3.41 6.70 -12.48
C PHE A 2 3.65 7.35 -11.13
N MET A 3 2.57 7.73 -10.43
CA MET A 3 2.71 8.27 -9.08
C MET A 3 3.41 7.21 -8.22
N PRO A 4 4.41 7.57 -7.40
CA PRO A 4 4.77 6.70 -6.28
C PRO A 4 3.47 6.49 -5.50
N GLN A 5 3.09 5.23 -5.25
CA GLN A 5 1.96 5.03 -4.35
C GLN A 5 2.41 5.59 -2.99
N ALA A 6 1.53 6.19 -2.20
CA ALA A 6 1.81 6.34 -0.78
C ALA A 6 1.99 4.92 -0.23
N HIS A 7 3.24 4.53 0.00
CA HIS A 7 3.62 3.16 0.28
C HIS A 7 3.77 2.99 1.80
N ASP A 8 2.64 2.73 2.45
CA ASP A 8 2.61 2.08 3.76
C ASP A 8 1.92 0.73 3.58
N GLU A 9 2.72 -0.34 3.49
CA GLU A 9 2.27 -1.75 3.40
C GLU A 9 1.64 -2.28 4.70
N ASP A 10 1.35 -1.42 5.69
CA ASP A 10 0.49 -1.78 6.82
C ASP A 10 -1.00 -1.89 6.41
N ASP A 11 -1.33 -1.56 5.15
CA ASP A 11 -2.53 -2.10 4.52
C ASP A 11 -2.28 -3.56 4.15
N GLU A 12 -2.71 -4.43 5.07
CA GLU A 12 -2.78 -5.90 5.06
C GLU A 12 -3.30 -6.58 3.75
N ASP A 13 -3.61 -5.81 2.71
CA ASP A 13 -4.08 -6.20 1.38
C ASP A 13 -2.96 -6.73 0.46
N ASP A 14 -1.68 -6.47 0.72
CA ASP A 14 -0.60 -7.06 -0.12
C ASP A 14 -0.36 -8.56 0.15
N LYS A 15 -0.78 -9.06 1.32
CA LYS A 15 -0.73 -10.50 1.69
C LYS A 15 -1.57 -11.42 0.81
N GLU A 16 -2.54 -10.88 0.06
CA GLU A 16 -3.44 -11.67 -0.78
C GLU A 16 -3.16 -11.51 -2.29
N ARG A 17 -2.10 -10.80 -2.68
CA ARG A 17 -1.73 -10.69 -4.10
C ARG A 17 -0.99 -11.94 -4.59
N LYS A 18 -1.78 -12.88 -5.14
CA LYS A 18 -1.48 -13.80 -6.26
C LYS A 18 -1.31 -15.28 -5.91
N VAL A 19 -2.40 -16.04 -6.01
CA VAL A 19 -2.36 -17.45 -6.42
C VAL A 19 -2.70 -17.56 -7.90
N GLN A 20 -1.69 -17.47 -8.75
CA GLN A 20 -1.71 -18.16 -10.04
C GLN A 20 -0.39 -18.94 -10.13
N ALA A 21 -0.51 -20.26 -9.99
CA ALA A 21 0.53 -21.29 -10.07
C ALA A 21 1.85 -20.93 -9.36
N ARG A 22 1.91 -21.12 -8.03
CA ARG A 22 3.17 -21.04 -7.28
C ARG A 22 3.39 -22.26 -6.39
N ASN A 23 4.61 -22.77 -6.45
CA ASN A 23 5.16 -23.76 -5.53
C ASN A 23 5.08 -23.23 -4.10
N LYS A 24 4.96 -24.16 -3.15
CA LYS A 24 4.73 -23.94 -1.71
C LYS A 24 5.85 -23.19 -0.97
N ASP A 25 6.93 -22.78 -1.66
CA ASP A 25 8.16 -22.19 -1.11
C ASP A 25 8.40 -20.72 -1.52
N ASP A 26 7.46 -20.08 -2.23
CA ASP A 26 7.66 -18.70 -2.72
C ASP A 26 7.33 -17.69 -1.60
N LYS A 27 8.37 -17.21 -0.89
CA LYS A 27 8.26 -16.16 0.14
C LYS A 27 7.56 -14.92 -0.47
N GLU A 28 6.64 -14.34 0.28
CA GLU A 28 5.96 -13.10 -0.08
C GLU A 28 6.99 -11.99 -0.33
N TRP A 29 6.86 -11.28 -1.45
CA TRP A 29 7.78 -10.21 -1.84
C TRP A 29 7.22 -8.86 -1.35
N ARG A 30 8.05 -8.09 -0.65
CA ARG A 30 7.76 -6.72 -0.20
C ARG A 30 8.79 -5.76 -0.74
N HIS A 31 8.39 -4.52 -1.00
CA HIS A 31 9.33 -3.53 -1.53
C HIS A 31 10.39 -3.12 -0.48
N GLU A 32 10.12 -3.25 0.83
CA GLU A 32 11.12 -3.01 1.88
C GLU A 32 12.22 -4.07 1.86
N ASP A 33 11.88 -5.35 1.65
CA ASP A 33 12.86 -6.43 1.48
C ASP A 33 13.75 -6.13 0.25
N ALA A 34 13.13 -5.76 -0.88
CA ALA A 34 13.84 -5.38 -2.10
C ALA A 34 14.69 -4.12 -1.92
N SER A 35 14.28 -3.17 -1.09
CA SER A 35 15.05 -1.95 -0.80
C SER A 35 16.32 -2.27 -0.02
N VAL A 36 16.27 -3.23 0.92
CA VAL A 36 17.46 -3.73 1.62
C VAL A 36 18.40 -4.48 0.68
N GLU A 37 17.85 -5.33 -0.20
CA GLU A 37 18.64 -6.04 -1.21
C GLU A 37 19.30 -5.08 -2.21
N MET A 38 18.56 -4.06 -2.67
CA MET A 38 19.08 -3.04 -3.58
C MET A 38 20.13 -2.15 -2.90
N PHE A 39 19.94 -1.78 -1.63
CA PHE A 39 20.95 -1.06 -0.86
C PHE A 39 22.25 -1.86 -0.74
N GLN A 40 22.15 -3.16 -0.45
CA GLN A 40 23.32 -4.05 -0.42
C GLN A 40 24.00 -4.10 -1.79
N TYR A 41 23.23 -4.29 -2.87
CA TYR A 41 23.76 -4.33 -4.23
C TYR A 41 24.44 -3.02 -4.64
N LEU A 42 23.88 -1.87 -4.23
CA LEU A 42 24.44 -0.55 -4.46
C LEU A 42 25.84 -0.44 -3.85
N LEU A 43 26.05 -0.91 -2.61
CA LEU A 43 27.36 -0.90 -1.96
C LEU A 43 28.35 -1.86 -2.63
N GLU A 44 27.90 -3.04 -3.06
CA GLU A 44 28.75 -4.04 -3.71
C GLU A 44 29.24 -3.60 -5.09
N LYS A 45 28.35 -2.94 -5.85
CA LYS A 45 28.63 -2.46 -7.20
C LYS A 45 29.52 -1.21 -7.21
N ASN A 46 29.39 -0.36 -6.18
CA ASN A 46 30.11 0.91 -6.05
C ASN A 46 31.05 0.85 -4.83
N ARG A 47 32.16 0.10 -4.93
CA ARG A 47 33.05 -0.19 -3.79
C ARG A 47 33.74 1.06 -3.21
N GLU A 48 33.92 2.08 -4.03
CA GLU A 48 34.39 3.40 -3.64
C GLU A 48 33.46 4.07 -2.62
N LEU A 49 32.15 3.87 -2.73
CA LEU A 49 31.19 4.37 -1.74
C LEU A 49 31.40 3.71 -0.39
N LEU A 50 31.62 2.38 -0.35
CA LEU A 50 31.92 1.68 0.90
C LEU A 50 33.21 2.22 1.56
N THR A 51 34.19 2.60 0.74
CA THR A 51 35.44 3.22 1.21
C THR A 51 35.16 4.62 1.79
N GLU A 52 34.35 5.44 1.12
CA GLU A 52 33.95 6.76 1.59
C GLU A 52 33.12 6.72 2.87
N MET A 53 32.22 5.76 2.99
CA MET A 53 31.44 5.50 4.21
C MET A 53 32.37 5.17 5.39
N LYS A 54 33.35 4.28 5.20
CA LYS A 54 34.35 3.96 6.21
C LYS A 54 35.20 5.18 6.59
N ASN A 55 35.62 5.97 5.61
CA ASN A 55 36.35 7.23 5.86
C ASN A 55 35.51 8.23 6.66
N SER A 56 34.18 8.19 6.50
CA SER A 56 33.21 8.98 7.26
C SER A 56 32.83 8.36 8.61
N ARG A 57 33.54 7.30 9.05
CA ARG A 57 33.31 6.55 10.30
C ARG A 57 31.98 5.81 10.37
N LEU A 58 31.45 5.40 9.21
CA LEU A 58 30.33 4.46 9.16
C LEU A 58 30.86 3.02 9.21
N GLU A 59 30.49 2.32 10.27
CA GLU A 59 30.94 0.97 10.57
C GLU A 59 29.93 -0.10 10.09
N ASP A 60 30.30 -1.37 10.17
CA ASP A 60 29.41 -2.47 9.74
C ASP A 60 28.09 -2.49 10.52
N ASN A 61 28.10 -2.09 11.80
CA ASN A 61 26.89 -1.92 12.62
C ASN A 61 25.97 -0.81 12.10
N ASP A 62 26.51 0.21 11.42
CA ASP A 62 25.70 1.28 10.81
C ASP A 62 24.98 0.76 9.56
N LEU A 63 25.61 -0.14 8.81
CA LEU A 63 24.97 -0.79 7.67
C LEU A 63 23.83 -1.70 8.12
N VAL A 64 24.02 -2.43 9.23
CA VAL A 64 22.94 -3.21 9.88
C VAL A 64 21.81 -2.27 10.30
N PHE A 65 22.14 -1.18 11.00
CA PHE A 65 21.17 -0.20 11.46
C PHE A 65 20.37 0.43 10.31
N ILE A 66 21.01 0.82 9.20
CA ILE A 66 20.33 1.39 8.03
C ILE A 66 19.32 0.39 7.45
N LYS A 67 19.68 -0.88 7.32
CA LYS A 67 18.76 -1.91 6.80
C LYS A 67 17.57 -2.14 7.73
N GLU A 68 17.80 -2.14 9.04
CA GLU A 68 16.72 -2.22 10.03
C GLU A 68 15.81 -0.99 10.01
N LEU A 69 16.35 0.23 9.77
CA LEU A 69 15.55 1.45 9.60
C LEU A 69 14.67 1.40 8.34
N ILE A 70 15.19 0.85 7.24
CA ILE A 70 14.45 0.69 5.98
C ILE A 70 13.31 -0.32 6.16
N LEU A 71 13.59 -1.49 6.75
CA LEU A 71 12.58 -2.51 7.00
C LEU A 71 11.56 -2.09 8.06
N GLY A 72 11.99 -1.30 9.04
CA GLY A 72 11.23 -1.00 10.26
C GLY A 72 11.13 -2.19 11.23
N GLU A 73 11.74 -3.33 10.91
CA GLU A 73 11.79 -4.54 11.73
C GLU A 73 13.23 -5.10 11.81
N PRO A 74 13.56 -5.92 12.83
CA PRO A 74 14.87 -6.55 12.95
C PRO A 74 15.21 -7.46 11.75
N LEU A 75 16.48 -7.48 11.34
CA LEU A 75 16.94 -8.32 10.22
C LEU A 75 16.79 -9.82 10.49
N LYS A 76 17.12 -10.24 11.71
CA LYS A 76 16.91 -11.62 12.15
C LYS A 76 15.58 -11.68 12.88
N LYS A 77 14.57 -12.24 12.23
CA LYS A 77 13.38 -12.71 12.95
C LYS A 77 13.87 -13.83 13.83
N LYS A 78 13.93 -13.63 15.16
CA LYS A 78 14.14 -14.74 16.10
C LYS A 78 13.05 -15.77 15.76
N SER A 79 13.44 -16.84 15.08
CA SER A 79 12.61 -18.04 14.97
C SER A 79 12.44 -18.52 16.40
N ASP A 80 11.20 -18.72 16.80
CA ASP A 80 10.73 -18.90 18.17
C ASP A 80 10.36 -17.58 18.85
N LYS A 81 9.15 -17.58 19.43
CA LYS A 81 8.65 -16.51 20.29
C LYS A 81 9.79 -16.09 21.22
N PRO A 82 10.14 -14.80 21.33
CA PRO A 82 11.08 -14.40 22.36
C PRO A 82 10.53 -14.93 23.69
N GLU A 83 11.29 -15.84 24.33
CA GLU A 83 10.91 -16.49 25.58
C GLU A 83 10.67 -15.45 26.69
N ASP A 84 11.20 -14.23 26.50
CA ASP A 84 10.95 -13.06 27.32
C ASP A 84 10.68 -11.82 26.43
N PRO A 85 9.57 -11.09 26.62
CA PRO A 85 9.34 -9.75 26.06
C PRO A 85 10.45 -8.72 26.34
N SER A 86 11.39 -9.04 27.24
CA SER A 86 12.47 -8.16 27.68
C SER A 86 13.61 -7.94 26.68
N ASP A 87 13.77 -8.81 25.68
CA ASP A 87 14.90 -8.71 24.77
C ASP A 87 14.76 -7.57 23.74
N TRP A 88 15.76 -6.71 23.69
CA TRP A 88 15.93 -5.73 22.62
C TRP A 88 16.22 -6.47 21.29
N PRO A 89 15.35 -6.33 20.26
CA PRO A 89 15.40 -7.23 19.12
C PRO A 89 16.31 -6.76 17.98
N TYR A 90 16.79 -5.51 18.01
CA TYR A 90 17.61 -4.93 16.96
C TYR A 90 19.10 -5.09 17.26
N GLU A 91 19.91 -5.21 16.22
CA GLU A 91 21.37 -5.39 16.31
C GLU A 91 22.13 -4.09 16.02
N GLY A 92 21.60 -3.22 15.17
CA GLY A 92 22.32 -2.03 14.69
C GLY A 92 22.57 -0.97 15.77
N ARG A 93 21.68 -0.85 16.76
CA ARG A 93 21.78 0.07 17.91
C ARG A 93 21.20 -0.58 19.15
N GLY A 94 21.65 -0.16 20.33
CA GLY A 94 21.07 -0.58 21.61
C GLY A 94 19.74 0.12 21.95
N GLU A 95 19.05 -0.39 22.97
CA GLU A 95 17.75 0.13 23.43
C GLU A 95 17.79 1.59 23.89
N ASP A 96 18.95 2.09 24.29
CA ASP A 96 19.16 3.49 24.68
C ASP A 96 18.95 4.47 23.51
N LYS A 97 18.91 3.95 22.28
CA LYS A 97 18.67 4.65 21.01
C LYS A 97 17.42 4.13 20.29
N SER A 98 16.50 3.47 20.99
CA SER A 98 15.28 2.89 20.39
C SER A 98 14.45 3.89 19.59
N PHE A 99 14.40 5.15 20.01
CA PHE A 99 13.69 6.24 19.33
C PHE A 99 14.15 6.49 17.89
N LEU A 100 15.36 6.08 17.51
CA LEU A 100 15.84 6.27 16.14
C LEU A 100 15.08 5.38 15.13
N TYR A 101 14.59 4.22 15.57
CA TYR A 101 13.78 3.31 14.74
C TYR A 101 12.36 3.83 14.46
N GLU A 102 11.97 4.93 15.10
CA GLU A 102 10.67 5.59 14.92
C GLU A 102 10.73 6.72 13.87
N ILE A 103 11.89 6.96 13.25
CA ILE A 103 12.09 8.09 12.33
C ILE A 103 11.74 7.73 10.89
N VAL A 104 12.33 6.65 10.35
CA VAL A 104 12.29 6.32 8.91
C VAL A 104 11.08 5.46 8.54
N SER A 105 10.87 4.35 9.25
CA SER A 105 9.77 3.41 9.02
C SER A 105 9.21 2.99 10.37
N ASN A 106 8.18 3.69 10.83
CA ASN A 106 7.69 3.55 12.20
C ASN A 106 6.58 2.49 12.29
N LYS A 107 6.96 1.22 12.48
CA LYS A 107 5.99 0.11 12.61
C LYS A 107 5.16 0.14 13.90
N GLN A 108 5.44 1.04 14.85
CA GLN A 108 4.65 1.15 16.08
C GLN A 108 3.33 1.90 15.86
N ASN A 109 3.35 3.03 15.16
CA ASN A 109 2.17 3.86 14.97
C ASN A 109 2.07 4.51 13.58
N GLY A 110 3.05 4.26 12.70
CA GLY A 110 3.08 4.83 11.36
C GLY A 110 3.28 6.34 11.35
N ILE A 111 3.94 6.95 12.34
CA ILE A 111 4.32 8.36 12.30
C ILE A 111 5.81 8.43 12.00
N ASP A 112 6.15 8.69 10.74
CA ASP A 112 7.51 8.70 10.20
C ASP A 112 7.67 9.82 9.16
N VAL A 113 8.93 10.11 8.81
CA VAL A 113 9.26 11.20 7.90
C VAL A 113 8.91 10.90 6.44
N ASP A 114 8.70 9.64 6.09
CA ASP A 114 8.22 9.23 4.75
C ASP A 114 6.85 9.86 4.46
N LYS A 115 5.90 9.70 5.39
CA LYS A 115 4.57 10.35 5.33
C LYS A 115 4.64 11.85 5.23
N PHE A 116 5.58 12.46 5.96
CA PHE A 116 5.67 13.91 6.02
C PHE A 116 6.06 14.47 4.64
N ASP A 117 7.00 13.82 3.96
CA ASP A 117 7.41 14.18 2.62
C ASP A 117 6.31 13.89 1.60
N TYR A 118 5.80 12.66 1.53
CA TYR A 118 4.85 12.31 0.47
C TYR A 118 3.52 13.05 0.63
N PHE A 119 3.05 13.37 1.85
CA PHE A 119 1.87 14.23 2.01
C PHE A 119 2.10 15.62 1.42
N ALA A 120 3.24 16.25 1.71
CA ALA A 120 3.56 17.58 1.19
C ALA A 120 3.74 17.55 -0.34
N ARG A 121 4.52 16.59 -0.84
CA ARG A 121 4.83 16.39 -2.24
C ARG A 121 3.59 16.05 -3.05
N ASP A 122 2.79 15.08 -2.63
CA ASP A 122 1.64 14.62 -3.39
C ASP A 122 0.51 15.65 -3.34
N CYS A 123 0.26 16.29 -2.19
CA CYS A 123 -0.69 17.40 -2.13
C CYS A 123 -0.31 18.51 -3.11
N HIS A 124 0.98 18.88 -3.18
CA HIS A 124 1.46 19.87 -4.13
C HIS A 124 1.19 19.45 -5.59
N HIS A 125 1.57 18.24 -5.99
CA HIS A 125 1.43 17.77 -7.38
C HIS A 125 -0.02 17.43 -7.77
N LEU A 126 -0.87 17.04 -6.82
CA LEU A 126 -2.29 16.73 -7.04
C LEU A 126 -3.19 17.97 -6.95
N GLY A 127 -2.67 19.13 -6.51
CA GLY A 127 -3.49 20.30 -6.23
C GLY A 127 -4.42 20.11 -5.03
N LEU A 128 -4.02 19.30 -4.06
CA LEU A 128 -4.72 19.09 -2.80
C LEU A 128 -4.06 19.91 -1.68
N LYS A 129 -4.82 20.24 -0.64
CA LYS A 129 -4.28 20.89 0.55
C LYS A 129 -3.78 19.83 1.54
N ASN A 130 -2.51 19.92 1.92
CA ASN A 130 -1.96 19.18 3.06
C ASN A 130 -2.42 19.86 4.36
N ASN A 131 -3.07 19.10 5.24
CA ASN A 131 -3.55 19.61 6.53
C ASN A 131 -2.58 19.33 7.69
N PHE A 132 -1.55 18.51 7.48
CA PHE A 132 -0.56 18.18 8.50
C PHE A 132 0.66 19.10 8.41
N ASP A 133 1.00 19.75 9.53
CA ASP A 133 2.19 20.59 9.66
C ASP A 133 3.32 19.83 10.37
N HIS A 134 4.20 19.23 9.58
CA HIS A 134 5.37 18.49 10.08
C HIS A 134 6.41 19.41 10.75
N MET A 135 6.53 20.67 10.32
CA MET A 135 7.48 21.62 10.93
C MET A 135 7.06 21.97 12.35
N ARG A 136 5.75 22.09 12.57
CA ARG A 136 5.18 22.22 13.92
C ARG A 136 5.41 20.95 14.73
N TYR A 137 5.18 19.77 14.17
CA TYR A 137 5.43 18.49 14.84
C TYR A 137 6.88 18.38 15.34
N PHE A 138 7.87 18.73 14.51
CA PHE A 138 9.29 18.71 14.90
C PHE A 138 9.59 19.60 16.10
N LYS A 139 9.04 20.82 16.14
CA LYS A 139 9.25 21.77 17.26
C LYS A 139 8.72 21.27 18.59
N PHE A 140 7.71 20.39 18.56
CA PHE A 140 7.00 19.92 19.73
C PHE A 140 7.32 18.48 20.11
N THR A 141 8.27 17.85 19.43
CA THR A 141 8.69 16.48 19.68
C THR A 141 9.85 16.43 20.67
N ARG A 142 9.84 15.45 21.58
CA ARG A 142 10.92 15.14 22.52
C ARG A 142 11.18 13.64 22.59
N VAL A 143 12.37 13.26 23.03
CA VAL A 143 12.69 11.85 23.37
C VAL A 143 12.53 11.66 24.87
N ILE A 144 11.65 10.75 25.29
CA ILE A 144 11.34 10.49 26.70
C ILE A 144 11.41 8.98 26.96
N GLY A 145 11.89 8.59 28.14
CA GLY A 145 11.88 7.20 28.58
C GLY A 145 10.47 6.76 28.96
N VAL A 146 9.99 5.67 28.36
CA VAL A 146 8.71 5.03 28.68
C VAL A 146 9.00 3.70 29.35
N GLU A 147 8.40 3.48 30.52
CA GLU A 147 8.48 2.21 31.22
C GLU A 147 7.24 1.37 30.92
N LYS A 148 7.43 0.20 30.30
CA LYS A 148 6.36 -0.75 29.99
C LYS A 148 6.86 -2.17 30.23
N ASN A 149 6.11 -2.96 31.00
CA ASN A 149 6.50 -4.34 31.33
C ASN A 149 7.93 -4.46 31.90
N LYS A 150 8.35 -3.52 32.76
CA LYS A 150 9.70 -3.40 33.34
C LYS A 150 10.83 -3.07 32.35
N LEU A 151 10.51 -2.75 31.10
CA LEU A 151 11.46 -2.26 30.10
C LEU A 151 11.37 -0.74 30.01
N LYS A 152 12.52 -0.08 29.97
CA LYS A 152 12.63 1.37 29.84
C LYS A 152 13.23 1.73 28.49
N ARG A 153 12.37 2.04 27.52
CA ARG A 153 12.79 2.42 26.15
C ARG A 153 12.61 3.91 25.93
N LYS A 154 13.45 4.51 25.10
CA LYS A 154 13.29 5.90 24.68
C LYS A 154 12.35 5.96 23.48
N HIS A 155 11.31 6.78 23.57
CA HIS A 155 10.34 6.98 22.49
C HIS A 155 10.25 8.45 22.10
N ILE A 156 9.96 8.68 20.83
CA ILE A 156 9.52 9.96 20.30
C ILE A 156 8.13 10.26 20.88
N CYS A 157 8.05 11.36 21.63
CA CYS A 157 6.85 11.82 22.30
C CYS A 157 6.46 13.21 21.79
N SER A 158 5.20 13.35 21.39
CA SER A 158 4.65 14.64 20.96
C SER A 158 4.12 15.44 22.14
N ARG A 159 4.07 16.75 21.99
CA ARG A 159 3.39 17.61 22.94
C ARG A 159 1.90 17.27 23.03
N ASP A 160 1.33 17.21 24.22
CA ASP A 160 -0.09 16.94 24.47
C ASP A 160 -1.08 17.67 23.53
N LYS A 161 -0.88 18.98 23.33
CA LYS A 161 -1.72 19.82 22.44
C LYS A 161 -1.64 19.45 20.95
N GLU A 162 -0.69 18.60 20.54
CA GLU A 162 -0.53 18.15 19.16
C GLU A 162 -1.36 16.91 18.84
N ALA A 163 -2.12 16.34 19.80
CA ALA A 163 -2.97 15.19 19.54
C ALA A 163 -3.94 15.43 18.35
N GLY A 164 -4.53 16.63 18.25
CA GLY A 164 -5.35 17.00 17.09
C GLY A 164 -4.57 17.01 15.76
N ASN A 165 -3.34 17.54 15.76
CA ASN A 165 -2.46 17.56 14.59
C ASN A 165 -2.09 16.13 14.14
N LEU A 166 -1.95 15.17 15.07
CA LEU A 166 -1.75 13.76 14.72
C LEU A 166 -3.00 13.12 14.10
N TYR A 167 -4.21 13.48 14.54
CA TYR A 167 -5.42 13.04 13.81
C TYR A 167 -5.51 13.67 12.42
N ASP A 168 -5.08 14.92 12.24
CA ASP A 168 -5.01 15.58 10.93
C ASP A 168 -4.03 14.89 9.97
N LEU A 169 -2.94 14.31 10.49
CA LEU A 169 -2.01 13.45 9.74
C LEU A 169 -2.76 12.26 9.11
N PHE A 170 -3.43 11.45 9.92
CA PHE A 170 -4.12 10.25 9.42
C PHE A 170 -5.37 10.57 8.59
N TYR A 171 -6.04 11.67 8.90
CA TYR A 171 -7.11 12.20 8.05
C TYR A 171 -6.59 12.64 6.67
N THR A 172 -5.39 13.24 6.60
CA THR A 172 -4.73 13.58 5.33
C THR A 172 -4.39 12.33 4.53
N ARG A 173 -3.88 11.27 5.18
CA ARG A 173 -3.67 9.95 4.56
C ARG A 173 -4.95 9.42 3.93
N ASP A 174 -6.04 9.32 4.70
CA ASP A 174 -7.33 8.83 4.20
C ASP A 174 -7.81 9.64 2.98
N ARG A 175 -7.70 10.98 3.05
CA ARG A 175 -8.09 11.86 1.93
C ARG A 175 -7.27 11.61 0.67
N LEU A 176 -5.97 11.43 0.79
CA LEU A 176 -5.10 11.15 -0.36
C LEU A 176 -5.41 9.77 -0.96
N HIS A 177 -5.59 8.75 -0.12
CA HIS A 177 -6.00 7.42 -0.59
C HIS A 177 -7.34 7.48 -1.34
N ARG A 178 -8.38 8.10 -0.76
CA ARG A 178 -9.70 8.16 -1.39
C ARG A 178 -9.73 8.97 -2.69
N ARG A 179 -9.00 10.09 -2.75
CA ARG A 179 -9.08 11.04 -3.86
C ARG A 179 -8.09 10.76 -4.99
N ALA A 180 -6.94 10.15 -4.70
CA ALA A 180 -5.87 9.95 -5.66
C ALA A 180 -5.45 8.48 -5.80
N TYR A 181 -4.81 7.91 -4.77
CA TYR A 181 -4.13 6.61 -4.89
C TYR A 181 -5.09 5.45 -5.16
N GLN A 182 -6.27 5.52 -4.56
CA GLN A 182 -7.34 4.54 -4.72
C GLN A 182 -8.49 5.11 -5.56
N HIS A 183 -8.23 6.08 -6.44
CA HIS A 183 -9.26 6.58 -7.33
C HIS A 183 -9.68 5.50 -8.34
N LYS A 184 -10.98 5.37 -8.60
CA LYS A 184 -11.55 4.29 -9.44
C LYS A 184 -10.97 4.22 -10.84
N VAL A 185 -10.59 5.35 -11.44
CA VAL A 185 -9.96 5.36 -12.76
C VAL A 185 -8.46 5.06 -12.68
N THR A 186 -7.80 5.44 -11.59
CA THR A 186 -6.39 5.05 -11.32
C THR A 186 -6.30 3.53 -11.23
N LYS A 187 -7.17 2.90 -10.41
CA LYS A 187 -7.23 1.44 -10.30
C LYS A 187 -7.55 0.75 -11.61
N ASN A 188 -8.43 1.32 -12.43
CA ASN A 188 -8.70 0.80 -13.76
C ASN A 188 -7.43 0.75 -14.65
N VAL A 189 -6.69 1.87 -14.71
CA VAL A 189 -5.44 1.97 -15.47
C VAL A 189 -4.37 1.02 -14.91
N GLU A 190 -4.25 0.88 -13.58
CA GLU A 190 -3.36 -0.10 -12.95
C GLU A 190 -3.68 -1.54 -13.38
N ILE A 191 -4.97 -1.92 -13.42
CA ILE A 191 -5.39 -3.25 -13.88
C ILE A 191 -4.96 -3.47 -15.34
N MET A 192 -5.16 -2.48 -16.21
CA MET A 192 -4.76 -2.58 -17.62
C MET A 192 -3.23 -2.69 -17.77
N ILE A 193 -2.45 -1.91 -17.03
CA ILE A 193 -0.98 -2.00 -17.07
C ILE A 193 -0.52 -3.37 -16.58
N LYS A 194 -1.08 -3.85 -15.46
CA LYS A 194 -0.80 -5.20 -14.95
C LYS A 194 -1.08 -6.26 -16.02
N ASP A 195 -2.21 -6.19 -16.70
CA ASP A 195 -2.57 -7.15 -17.75
C ASP A 195 -1.62 -7.07 -18.96
N ALA A 196 -1.18 -5.86 -19.34
CA ALA A 196 -0.16 -5.67 -20.36
C ALA A 196 1.21 -6.26 -19.93
N LEU A 197 1.64 -6.02 -18.69
CA LEU A 197 2.89 -6.56 -18.15
C LEU A 197 2.86 -8.09 -18.07
N LEU A 198 1.73 -8.70 -17.66
CA LEU A 198 1.56 -10.15 -17.64
C LEU A 198 1.69 -10.75 -19.04
N LYS A 199 1.07 -10.12 -20.05
CA LYS A 199 1.18 -10.54 -21.46
C LYS A 199 2.59 -10.32 -22.03
N ALA A 200 3.31 -9.30 -21.57
CA ALA A 200 4.68 -9.02 -21.99
C ALA A 200 5.76 -9.83 -21.25
N ASN A 201 5.41 -10.48 -20.13
CA ASN A 201 6.36 -11.01 -19.16
C ASN A 201 7.45 -11.90 -19.78
N LYS A 202 7.07 -12.84 -20.65
CA LYS A 202 8.00 -13.81 -21.25
C LYS A 202 8.90 -13.20 -22.33
N HIS A 203 8.53 -12.04 -22.88
CA HIS A 203 9.13 -11.47 -24.08
C HIS A 203 10.06 -10.29 -23.77
N ILE A 204 9.80 -9.53 -22.70
CA ILE A 204 10.73 -8.52 -22.22
C ILE A 204 11.75 -9.17 -21.29
N LYS A 205 13.02 -8.99 -21.62
CA LYS A 205 14.15 -9.50 -20.84
C LYS A 205 15.03 -8.38 -20.31
N PHE A 206 15.63 -8.62 -19.16
CA PHE A 206 16.61 -7.79 -18.48
C PHE A 206 17.88 -8.59 -18.25
N LYS A 207 19.04 -7.99 -18.51
CA LYS A 207 20.32 -8.66 -18.34
C LYS A 207 20.70 -8.69 -16.87
N GLY A 208 21.17 -9.82 -16.37
CA GLY A 208 21.72 -9.94 -15.03
C GLY A 208 22.78 -11.02 -14.96
N LYS A 209 23.25 -11.32 -13.76
CA LYS A 209 24.17 -12.43 -13.49
C LYS A 209 23.50 -13.49 -12.63
N ASP A 210 23.63 -14.75 -13.00
CA ASP A 210 23.14 -15.87 -12.18
C ASP A 210 24.02 -16.10 -10.94
N LYS A 211 23.68 -17.14 -10.16
CA LYS A 211 24.43 -17.52 -8.94
C LYS A 211 25.89 -17.92 -9.23
N GLU A 212 26.19 -18.38 -10.44
CA GLU A 212 27.53 -18.72 -10.90
C GLU A 212 28.28 -17.51 -11.51
N LYS A 213 27.67 -16.31 -11.43
CA LYS A 213 28.17 -15.06 -12.02
C LYS A 213 28.24 -15.07 -13.55
N LYS A 214 27.53 -15.98 -14.22
CA LYS A 214 27.38 -16.01 -15.68
C LYS A 214 26.24 -15.09 -16.10
N GLU A 215 26.36 -14.53 -17.30
CA GLU A 215 25.31 -13.68 -17.85
C GLU A 215 24.02 -14.49 -18.08
N ASN A 216 22.90 -13.96 -17.62
CA ASN A 216 21.58 -14.56 -17.79
C ASN A 216 20.52 -13.47 -18.05
N PHE A 217 19.35 -13.87 -18.53
CA PHE A 217 18.23 -12.99 -18.83
C PHE A 217 17.02 -13.30 -17.95
N PHE A 218 16.52 -12.28 -17.29
CA PHE A 218 15.39 -12.36 -16.37
C PHE A 218 14.14 -11.75 -17.03
N THR A 219 12.98 -12.34 -16.79
CA THR A 219 11.69 -11.77 -17.22
C THR A 219 11.30 -10.56 -16.36
N ILE A 220 10.17 -9.92 -16.66
CA ILE A 220 9.62 -8.85 -15.80
C ILE A 220 9.38 -9.38 -14.38
N SER A 221 8.80 -10.58 -14.23
CA SER A 221 8.49 -11.16 -12.92
C SER A 221 9.72 -11.63 -12.15
N ASP A 222 10.75 -12.10 -12.85
CA ASP A 222 11.93 -12.73 -12.24
C ASP A 222 13.04 -11.70 -11.95
N ALA A 223 12.92 -10.49 -12.50
CA ALA A 223 13.90 -9.42 -12.28
C ALA A 223 14.03 -9.06 -10.79
N LYS A 224 12.96 -9.21 -10.00
CA LYS A 224 12.98 -8.96 -8.54
C LYS A 224 14.00 -9.85 -7.79
N ASP A 225 14.33 -11.02 -8.35
CA ASP A 225 15.24 -11.99 -7.72
C ASP A 225 16.71 -11.73 -8.12
N ASN A 226 16.98 -10.64 -8.86
CA ASN A 226 18.31 -10.26 -9.32
C ASN A 226 18.48 -8.74 -9.37
N MET A 227 19.20 -8.14 -8.42
CA MET A 227 19.31 -6.68 -8.32
C MET A 227 19.97 -6.00 -9.55
N GLU A 228 20.82 -6.70 -10.32
CA GLU A 228 21.37 -6.17 -11.58
C GLU A 228 20.30 -6.07 -12.67
N ALA A 229 19.43 -7.07 -12.78
CA ALA A 229 18.26 -7.02 -13.65
C ALA A 229 17.19 -6.04 -13.12
N TYR A 230 16.95 -6.03 -11.81
CA TYR A 230 15.95 -5.16 -11.16
C TYR A 230 16.26 -3.68 -11.34
N THR A 231 17.55 -3.29 -11.31
CA THR A 231 17.99 -1.91 -11.61
C THR A 231 17.53 -1.43 -12.99
N GLN A 232 17.37 -2.34 -13.96
CA GLN A 232 16.90 -2.01 -15.31
C GLN A 232 15.37 -2.03 -15.43
N LEU A 233 14.66 -2.59 -14.46
CA LEU A 233 13.21 -2.66 -14.45
C LEU A 233 12.63 -1.34 -13.92
N THR A 234 12.24 -0.47 -14.85
CA THR A 234 11.62 0.83 -14.56
C THR A 234 10.34 1.01 -15.37
N ASP A 235 9.64 2.14 -15.20
CA ASP A 235 8.50 2.58 -16.01
C ASP A 235 8.74 2.47 -17.53
N GLN A 236 10.01 2.54 -17.98
CA GLN A 236 10.42 2.38 -19.37
C GLN A 236 9.94 1.05 -19.98
N VAL A 237 9.64 0.03 -19.16
CA VAL A 237 9.04 -1.23 -19.64
C VAL A 237 7.77 -0.99 -20.46
N THR A 238 6.95 0.00 -20.08
CA THR A 238 5.71 0.34 -20.82
C THR A 238 6.03 0.92 -22.20
N GLN A 239 7.07 1.74 -22.29
CA GLN A 239 7.57 2.30 -23.55
C GLN A 239 8.16 1.20 -24.44
N ARG A 240 8.97 0.28 -23.89
CA ARG A 240 9.53 -0.86 -24.62
C ARG A 240 8.43 -1.74 -25.24
N ILE A 241 7.31 -1.94 -24.55
CA ILE A 241 6.16 -2.68 -25.07
C ILE A 241 5.50 -1.92 -26.21
N LEU A 242 5.26 -0.60 -26.03
CA LEU A 242 4.62 0.25 -27.03
C LEU A 242 5.43 0.39 -28.32
N GLU A 243 6.75 0.47 -28.23
CA GLU A 243 7.66 0.66 -29.37
C GLU A 243 8.05 -0.64 -30.07
N SER A 244 7.77 -1.79 -29.47
CA SER A 244 8.07 -3.09 -30.08
C SER A 244 7.22 -3.34 -31.32
N SER A 245 7.83 -3.86 -32.38
CA SER A 245 7.15 -4.36 -33.58
C SER A 245 6.88 -5.87 -33.55
N SER A 246 7.32 -6.57 -32.51
CA SER A 246 7.14 -8.03 -32.38
C SER A 246 5.65 -8.39 -32.21
N SER A 247 5.23 -9.49 -32.84
CA SER A 247 3.86 -10.02 -32.76
C SER A 247 3.58 -10.63 -31.39
N GLU A 248 4.60 -11.14 -30.71
CA GLU A 248 4.49 -11.69 -29.36
C GLU A 248 4.09 -10.63 -28.32
N LEU A 249 4.39 -9.36 -28.57
CA LEU A 249 4.02 -8.23 -27.71
C LEU A 249 2.74 -7.51 -28.15
N GLU A 250 2.08 -7.97 -29.20
CA GLU A 250 0.90 -7.30 -29.78
C GLU A 250 -0.24 -7.14 -28.77
N GLN A 251 -0.57 -8.20 -28.03
CA GLN A 251 -1.66 -8.11 -27.04
C GLN A 251 -1.36 -7.11 -25.92
N ALA A 252 -0.11 -7.08 -25.44
CA ALA A 252 0.31 -6.13 -24.41
C ALA A 252 0.30 -4.68 -24.95
N ARG A 253 0.82 -4.48 -26.17
CA ARG A 253 0.83 -3.19 -26.86
C ARG A 253 -0.59 -2.65 -27.07
N ASN A 254 -1.53 -3.49 -27.53
CA ASN A 254 -2.92 -3.10 -27.72
C ASN A 254 -3.59 -2.62 -26.42
N ILE A 255 -3.28 -3.23 -25.27
CA ILE A 255 -3.81 -2.77 -23.97
C ILE A 255 -3.25 -1.39 -23.62
N LEU A 256 -1.95 -1.14 -23.81
CA LEU A 256 -1.34 0.16 -23.52
C LEU A 256 -1.83 1.26 -24.48
N GLU A 257 -2.07 0.93 -25.76
CA GLU A 257 -2.67 1.88 -26.71
C GLU A 257 -4.09 2.29 -26.31
N ARG A 258 -4.90 1.34 -25.83
CA ARG A 258 -6.22 1.64 -25.27
C ARG A 258 -6.15 2.63 -24.10
N ILE A 259 -5.14 2.54 -23.24
CA ILE A 259 -4.93 3.53 -22.17
C ILE A 259 -4.69 4.92 -22.77
N LYS A 260 -3.85 5.03 -23.81
CA LYS A 260 -3.54 6.31 -24.49
C LYS A 260 -4.77 6.93 -25.15
N THR A 261 -5.67 6.13 -25.70
CA THR A 261 -6.93 6.59 -26.32
C THR A 261 -8.09 6.67 -25.34
N ARG A 262 -7.86 6.39 -24.05
CA ARG A 262 -8.84 6.38 -22.96
C ARG A 262 -9.96 5.35 -23.14
N ASP A 263 -9.75 4.32 -23.95
CA ASP A 263 -10.60 3.12 -24.06
C ASP A 263 -10.33 2.16 -22.89
N LEU A 264 -10.68 2.59 -21.67
CA LEU A 264 -10.43 1.87 -20.43
C LEU A 264 -11.40 0.70 -20.21
N TYR A 265 -11.12 -0.15 -19.23
CA TYR A 265 -12.11 -1.12 -18.74
C TYR A 265 -13.34 -0.41 -18.18
N GLU A 266 -14.49 -1.10 -18.15
CA GLU A 266 -15.72 -0.48 -17.66
C GLU A 266 -15.87 -0.76 -16.16
N LEU A 267 -16.06 0.27 -15.34
CA LEU A 267 -16.41 0.07 -13.93
C LEU A 267 -17.90 -0.31 -13.85
N VAL A 268 -18.18 -1.60 -13.62
CA VAL A 268 -19.53 -2.15 -13.51
C VAL A 268 -20.21 -1.55 -12.28
N ASP A 269 -19.67 -1.82 -11.10
CA ASP A 269 -20.24 -1.31 -9.86
C ASP A 269 -19.21 -1.18 -8.72
N GLU A 270 -19.60 -0.49 -7.66
CA GLU A 270 -18.83 -0.25 -6.44
C GLU A 270 -19.71 -0.48 -5.21
N ALA A 271 -19.25 -1.27 -4.24
CA ALA A 271 -19.99 -1.59 -3.03
C ALA A 271 -19.14 -1.41 -1.78
N LYS A 272 -19.71 -0.83 -0.73
CA LYS A 272 -19.06 -0.54 0.55
C LYS A 272 -19.61 -1.44 1.65
N GLY A 273 -18.74 -1.93 2.53
CA GLY A 273 -19.18 -2.68 3.70
C GLY A 273 -20.03 -1.82 4.65
N GLN A 274 -21.17 -2.34 5.12
CA GLN A 274 -22.11 -1.62 5.97
C GLN A 274 -21.71 -1.54 7.47
N ASN A 275 -20.83 -2.42 7.97
CA ASN A 275 -20.57 -2.53 9.41
C ASN A 275 -19.08 -2.43 9.81
N LYS A 276 -18.83 -2.03 11.07
CA LYS A 276 -17.51 -2.03 11.71
C LYS A 276 -16.86 -3.43 11.86
N GLN A 277 -17.61 -4.49 11.56
CA GLN A 277 -17.24 -5.91 11.78
C GLN A 277 -17.20 -6.72 10.48
N HIS A 278 -17.00 -6.07 9.32
CA HIS A 278 -16.85 -6.83 8.09
C HIS A 278 -15.62 -7.73 8.23
N LYS A 279 -15.85 -9.05 8.23
CA LYS A 279 -14.77 -10.01 8.06
C LYS A 279 -14.06 -9.65 6.76
N LYS A 280 -12.74 -9.62 6.80
CA LYS A 280 -11.92 -9.48 5.59
C LYS A 280 -12.35 -10.58 4.61
N ILE A 281 -12.85 -10.17 3.44
CA ILE A 281 -13.27 -11.10 2.38
C ILE A 281 -12.14 -11.14 1.37
N SER A 282 -11.75 -12.33 0.94
CA SER A 282 -10.72 -12.46 -0.07
C SER A 282 -11.29 -12.17 -1.46
N LYS A 283 -10.47 -11.54 -2.29
CA LYS A 283 -10.80 -11.28 -3.70
C LYS A 283 -11.14 -12.58 -4.45
N GLU A 284 -10.44 -13.66 -4.10
CA GLU A 284 -10.58 -14.98 -4.74
C GLU A 284 -11.96 -15.58 -4.49
N THR A 285 -12.49 -15.45 -3.26
CA THR A 285 -13.84 -15.89 -2.92
C THR A 285 -14.88 -15.21 -3.81
N ILE A 286 -14.83 -13.87 -3.88
CA ILE A 286 -15.77 -13.09 -4.71
C ILE A 286 -15.63 -13.49 -6.18
N THR A 287 -14.39 -13.54 -6.68
CA THR A 287 -14.11 -13.86 -8.07
C THR A 287 -14.66 -15.25 -8.45
N ASN A 288 -14.48 -16.24 -7.59
CA ASN A 288 -14.97 -17.59 -7.82
C ASN A 288 -16.50 -17.68 -7.80
N GLU A 289 -17.17 -16.97 -6.88
CA GLU A 289 -18.63 -16.91 -6.83
C GLU A 289 -19.26 -16.20 -8.04
N LEU A 290 -18.59 -15.17 -8.56
CA LEU A 290 -19.02 -14.46 -9.76
C LEU A 290 -18.77 -15.26 -11.05
N LYS A 291 -17.70 -16.06 -11.13
CA LYS A 291 -17.39 -16.90 -12.30
C LYS A 291 -18.46 -17.95 -12.63
N VAL A 292 -19.31 -18.32 -11.67
CA VAL A 292 -20.35 -19.36 -11.84
C VAL A 292 -21.36 -18.99 -12.92
N VAL A 293 -21.49 -17.73 -13.31
CA VAL A 293 -22.39 -17.33 -14.42
C VAL A 293 -21.69 -17.31 -15.79
N LEU A 294 -20.37 -17.50 -15.84
CA LEU A 294 -19.61 -17.54 -17.10
C LEU A 294 -19.66 -18.93 -17.76
N PRO A 295 -19.41 -19.04 -19.08
CA PRO A 295 -19.30 -20.31 -19.80
C PRO A 295 -18.23 -21.24 -19.19
N GLY A 296 -18.44 -22.56 -19.28
CA GLY A 296 -17.58 -23.58 -18.67
C GLY A 296 -16.10 -23.44 -19.07
N GLU A 297 -15.81 -23.24 -20.36
CA GLU A 297 -14.44 -23.10 -20.91
C GLU A 297 -13.64 -21.93 -20.29
N VAL A 298 -14.33 -20.90 -19.78
CA VAL A 298 -13.73 -19.70 -19.18
C VAL A 298 -13.45 -19.90 -17.69
N ARG A 299 -14.20 -20.79 -17.01
CA ARG A 299 -14.05 -21.02 -15.56
C ARG A 299 -12.66 -21.57 -15.24
N ASP A 300 -12.09 -22.36 -16.14
CA ASP A 300 -10.90 -23.19 -15.90
C ASP A 300 -9.57 -22.55 -16.37
N HIS A 301 -9.59 -21.51 -17.22
CA HIS A 301 -8.41 -21.07 -18.00
C HIS A 301 -7.98 -19.60 -17.86
N HIS A 302 -8.16 -19.00 -16.67
CA HIS A 302 -7.94 -17.58 -16.33
C HIS A 302 -9.13 -16.65 -16.62
N ASN A 303 -9.44 -15.75 -15.67
CA ASN A 303 -10.55 -14.80 -15.80
C ASN A 303 -10.14 -13.59 -16.65
N ASP A 304 -10.58 -13.56 -17.90
CA ASP A 304 -10.39 -12.41 -18.78
C ASP A 304 -11.63 -11.51 -18.92
N TYR A 305 -12.74 -11.82 -18.25
CA TYR A 305 -13.99 -11.07 -18.39
C TYR A 305 -14.08 -9.88 -17.44
N PHE A 306 -13.70 -10.08 -16.18
CA PHE A 306 -13.82 -9.05 -15.15
C PHE A 306 -12.66 -9.12 -14.15
N GLU A 307 -12.48 -8.04 -13.41
CA GLU A 307 -11.55 -7.93 -12.31
C GLU A 307 -12.29 -7.39 -11.07
N VAL A 308 -12.21 -8.14 -9.97
CA VAL A 308 -12.63 -7.66 -8.65
C VAL A 308 -11.45 -6.97 -7.98
N VAL A 309 -11.65 -5.74 -7.51
CA VAL A 309 -10.66 -4.97 -6.76
C VAL A 309 -11.21 -4.69 -5.37
N LEU A 310 -10.49 -5.17 -4.36
CA LEU A 310 -10.70 -4.78 -2.98
C LEU A 310 -9.86 -3.53 -2.71
N VAL A 311 -10.49 -2.53 -2.09
CA VAL A 311 -9.86 -1.29 -1.69
C VAL A 311 -10.11 -1.12 -0.20
N THR A 312 -9.05 -1.23 0.58
CA THR A 312 -9.08 -0.96 2.01
C THR A 312 -8.64 0.48 2.28
N TYR A 313 -9.35 1.14 3.19
CA TYR A 313 -9.03 2.45 3.74
C TYR A 313 -8.80 2.27 5.23
N SER A 314 -7.61 2.68 5.69
CA SER A 314 -7.27 2.63 7.10
C SER A 314 -6.50 3.87 7.55
N TYR A 315 -6.37 4.06 8.86
CA TYR A 315 -5.42 5.02 9.43
C TYR A 315 -4.00 4.44 9.52
N GLY A 316 -3.66 3.39 8.77
CA GLY A 316 -2.33 2.78 8.73
C GLY A 316 -2.08 1.74 9.82
N LYS A 317 -3.11 1.36 10.61
CA LYS A 317 -3.00 0.33 11.65
C LYS A 317 -4.22 -0.59 11.71
N GLY A 318 -4.69 -1.01 10.55
CA GLY A 318 -5.90 -1.83 10.45
C GLY A 318 -7.10 -1.12 11.07
N ASP A 319 -7.81 -1.79 11.97
CA ASP A 319 -9.00 -1.30 12.68
C ASP A 319 -8.70 -0.50 13.95
N LYS A 320 -7.42 -0.28 14.28
CA LYS A 320 -6.99 0.40 15.51
C LYS A 320 -6.75 1.89 15.29
N ASP A 321 -6.93 2.67 16.36
CA ASP A 321 -6.52 4.06 16.39
C ASP A 321 -4.98 4.15 16.54
N PRO A 322 -4.25 4.64 15.53
CA PRO A 322 -2.79 4.78 15.65
C PRO A 322 -2.36 5.84 16.67
N VAL A 323 -3.20 6.85 16.95
CA VAL A 323 -2.88 7.92 17.93
C VAL A 323 -2.86 7.38 19.35
N GLU A 324 -3.68 6.37 19.66
CA GLU A 324 -3.63 5.67 20.94
C GLU A 324 -2.31 4.92 21.15
N CYS A 325 -1.54 4.65 20.09
CA CYS A 325 -0.23 4.02 20.15
C CYS A 325 0.93 5.02 20.21
N SER A 326 0.62 6.32 20.27
CA SER A 326 1.58 7.42 20.39
C SER A 326 1.76 7.84 21.85
N TYR A 327 2.95 8.36 22.16
CA TYR A 327 3.26 8.90 23.48
C TYR A 327 3.27 10.44 23.45
N PHE A 328 2.82 11.03 24.55
CA PHE A 328 2.68 12.47 24.73
C PHE A 328 3.33 12.97 26.01
N TYR A 329 3.63 14.27 26.08
CA TYR A 329 4.12 14.92 27.31
C TYR A 329 3.47 16.30 27.57
N LYS A 330 3.41 16.69 28.85
CA LYS A 330 2.87 17.98 29.35
C LYS A 330 3.94 19.07 29.45
N LYS A 331 3.58 20.32 29.80
CA LYS A 331 4.47 21.52 29.74
C LYS A 331 5.29 21.56 30.99
N ASP A 332 4.56 21.40 32.07
CA ASP A 332 5.03 21.67 33.41
C ASP A 332 5.50 20.37 34.07
N GLY A 333 5.85 19.35 33.27
CA GLY A 333 6.46 18.12 33.74
C GLY A 333 7.98 18.26 33.75
N GLU A 334 8.56 18.35 34.94
CA GLU A 334 10.01 18.35 35.16
C GLU A 334 10.39 17.24 36.17
N PRO A 335 10.95 16.10 35.71
CA PRO A 335 11.25 15.75 34.31
C PRO A 335 9.97 15.48 33.49
N PRO A 336 10.02 15.59 32.15
CA PRO A 336 8.89 15.26 31.29
C PRO A 336 8.54 13.77 31.41
N GLU A 337 7.27 13.49 31.70
CA GLU A 337 6.72 12.14 31.73
C GLU A 337 5.90 11.85 30.48
N ALA A 338 6.07 10.64 29.94
CA ALA A 338 5.32 10.16 28.79
C ALA A 338 4.00 9.53 29.22
N PHE A 339 2.93 9.83 28.51
CA PHE A 339 1.61 9.22 28.71
C PHE A 339 0.88 9.06 27.37
N GLN A 340 -0.17 8.24 27.34
CA GLN A 340 -1.02 8.08 26.16
C GLN A 340 -2.29 8.92 26.31
N ILE A 341 -2.82 9.41 25.19
CA ILE A 341 -4.09 10.15 25.16
C ILE A 341 -5.13 9.26 24.47
N THR A 342 -6.29 9.12 25.09
CA THR A 342 -7.43 8.38 24.51
C THR A 342 -8.21 9.25 23.53
N ARG A 343 -8.87 8.63 22.56
CA ARG A 343 -9.72 9.33 21.57
C ARG A 343 -10.75 10.26 22.23
N GLN A 344 -11.39 9.80 23.31
CA GLN A 344 -12.42 10.56 24.05
C GLN A 344 -11.86 11.82 24.72
N GLN A 345 -10.59 11.83 25.10
CA GLN A 345 -9.93 13.01 25.65
C GLN A 345 -9.61 14.06 24.58
N VAL A 346 -9.57 13.67 23.30
CA VAL A 346 -9.30 14.60 22.20
C VAL A 346 -10.59 15.22 21.68
N SER A 347 -11.55 14.42 21.18
CA SER A 347 -12.82 14.92 20.67
C SER A 347 -13.83 13.82 20.36
N ASN A 348 -15.12 14.09 20.59
CA ASN A 348 -16.23 13.23 20.17
C ASN A 348 -16.50 13.26 18.65
N PHE A 349 -15.92 14.21 17.92
CA PHE A 349 -16.05 14.33 16.45
C PHE A 349 -15.03 13.50 15.67
N LEU A 350 -14.17 12.76 16.37
CA LEU A 350 -13.20 11.85 15.72
C LEU A 350 -13.90 10.59 15.18
N PRO A 351 -13.30 9.93 14.16
CA PRO A 351 -13.86 8.70 13.61
C PRO A 351 -14.14 7.65 14.70
N GLU A 352 -15.25 6.93 14.55
CA GLU A 352 -15.54 5.76 15.39
C GLU A 352 -15.04 4.44 14.79
N CYS A 353 -14.49 4.49 13.57
CA CYS A 353 -14.02 3.35 12.82
C CYS A 353 -12.78 3.79 12.03
N PHE A 354 -11.72 2.98 12.11
CA PHE A 354 -10.42 3.26 11.49
C PHE A 354 -10.11 2.37 10.30
N TRP A 355 -11.08 1.53 9.89
CA TRP A 355 -10.95 0.58 8.79
C TRP A 355 -12.25 0.50 8.00
N GLU A 356 -12.15 0.56 6.67
CA GLU A 356 -13.27 0.45 5.74
C GLU A 356 -12.82 -0.30 4.50
N GLN A 357 -13.66 -1.18 3.95
CA GLN A 357 -13.39 -1.88 2.70
C GLN A 357 -14.47 -1.57 1.66
N THR A 358 -14.02 -1.32 0.44
CA THR A 358 -14.83 -1.12 -0.76
C THR A 358 -14.46 -2.17 -1.80
N ILE A 359 -15.46 -2.70 -2.49
CA ILE A 359 -15.31 -3.65 -3.59
C ILE A 359 -15.66 -2.94 -4.88
N ARG A 360 -14.82 -3.06 -5.89
CA ARG A 360 -15.06 -2.55 -7.24
C ARG A 360 -15.00 -3.68 -8.23
N LEU A 361 -16.00 -3.73 -9.10
CA LEU A 361 -16.06 -4.68 -10.20
C LEU A 361 -15.78 -3.96 -11.51
N TYR A 362 -14.74 -4.38 -12.22
CA TYR A 362 -14.38 -3.88 -13.55
C TYR A 362 -14.63 -4.95 -14.61
N TRP A 363 -15.18 -4.57 -15.76
CA TRP A 363 -15.37 -5.40 -16.93
C TRP A 363 -14.28 -5.12 -17.96
N LYS A 364 -13.55 -6.17 -18.35
CA LYS A 364 -12.34 -6.08 -19.17
C LYS A 364 -12.62 -6.15 -20.68
N ASN A 365 -13.70 -6.83 -21.05
CA ASN A 365 -14.02 -7.16 -22.44
C ASN A 365 -14.92 -6.11 -23.10
N LYS A 366 -14.80 -5.95 -24.42
CA LYS A 366 -15.77 -5.17 -25.20
C LYS A 366 -17.07 -5.93 -25.42
N ASP A 367 -16.98 -7.26 -25.51
CA ASP A 367 -18.13 -8.14 -25.51
C ASP A 367 -18.89 -8.01 -24.17
N LYS A 368 -20.20 -7.76 -24.27
CA LYS A 368 -21.11 -7.61 -23.12
C LYS A 368 -22.06 -8.79 -22.93
N THR A 369 -21.86 -9.89 -23.64
CA THR A 369 -22.75 -11.07 -23.62
C THR A 369 -23.05 -11.55 -22.19
N HIS A 370 -22.05 -11.62 -21.31
CA HIS A 370 -22.21 -12.04 -19.91
C HIS A 370 -22.11 -10.87 -18.90
N TRP A 371 -22.09 -9.63 -19.38
CA TRP A 371 -21.92 -8.46 -18.53
C TRP A 371 -23.07 -8.34 -17.53
N HIS A 372 -24.32 -8.52 -18.01
CA HIS A 372 -25.52 -8.40 -17.19
C HIS A 372 -25.59 -9.49 -16.12
N ASP A 373 -25.28 -10.74 -16.49
CA ASP A 373 -25.31 -11.87 -15.55
C ASP A 373 -24.31 -11.67 -14.40
N VAL A 374 -23.09 -11.20 -14.71
CA VAL A 374 -22.06 -10.93 -13.70
C VAL A 374 -22.44 -9.72 -12.83
N ALA A 375 -22.99 -8.67 -13.42
CA ALA A 375 -23.43 -7.48 -12.68
C ALA A 375 -24.56 -7.83 -11.70
N GLU A 376 -25.58 -8.58 -12.14
CA GLU A 376 -26.69 -9.02 -11.29
C GLU A 376 -26.19 -9.95 -10.18
N LYS A 377 -25.34 -10.94 -10.52
CA LYS A 377 -24.73 -11.83 -9.52
C LYS A 377 -23.93 -11.05 -8.48
N PHE A 378 -23.22 -9.99 -8.88
CA PHE A 378 -22.48 -9.11 -7.98
C PHE A 378 -23.39 -8.33 -7.05
N THR A 379 -24.48 -7.75 -7.55
CA THR A 379 -25.48 -7.06 -6.70
C THR A 379 -26.06 -8.00 -5.66
N VAL A 380 -26.51 -9.18 -6.08
CA VAL A 380 -27.04 -10.22 -5.17
C VAL A 380 -26.00 -10.66 -4.16
N TRP A 381 -24.75 -10.84 -4.58
CA TRP A 381 -23.65 -11.18 -3.67
C TRP A 381 -23.42 -10.10 -2.62
N CYS A 382 -23.45 -8.82 -3.02
CA CYS A 382 -23.27 -7.69 -2.12
C CYS A 382 -24.37 -7.65 -1.05
N GLU A 383 -25.63 -7.80 -1.45
CA GLU A 383 -26.78 -7.81 -0.52
C GLU A 383 -26.66 -8.92 0.53
N HIS A 384 -26.34 -10.14 0.12
CA HIS A 384 -26.17 -11.28 1.03
C HIS A 384 -24.99 -11.09 2.00
N ASN A 385 -23.94 -10.40 1.58
CA ASN A 385 -22.72 -10.17 2.37
C ASN A 385 -22.70 -8.82 3.09
N ARG A 386 -23.84 -8.10 3.14
CA ARG A 386 -24.00 -6.79 3.81
C ARG A 386 -23.12 -5.68 3.22
N PHE A 387 -22.82 -5.76 1.93
CA PHE A 387 -22.22 -4.66 1.17
C PHE A 387 -23.33 -3.84 0.53
N GLN A 388 -23.25 -2.52 0.69
CA GLN A 388 -24.15 -1.59 0.06
C GLN A 388 -23.53 -1.07 -1.22
N VAL A 389 -24.19 -1.30 -2.35
CA VAL A 389 -23.84 -0.68 -3.62
C VAL A 389 -23.87 0.85 -3.46
N ILE A 390 -22.76 1.51 -3.76
CA ILE A 390 -22.61 2.95 -3.60
C ILE A 390 -23.41 3.63 -4.71
N PHE A 391 -24.37 4.47 -4.29
CA PHE A 391 -25.28 5.18 -5.17
C PHE A 391 -24.56 5.86 -6.34
N ARG A 392 -24.87 5.46 -7.58
CA ARG A 392 -24.46 6.19 -8.80
C ARG A 392 -25.57 7.13 -9.24
N PRO A 393 -25.39 8.46 -9.17
CA PRO A 393 -26.36 9.42 -9.70
C PRO A 393 -26.65 9.20 -11.20
N ALA A 394 -25.68 8.68 -11.95
CA ALA A 394 -25.78 8.46 -13.39
C ALA A 394 -26.73 7.30 -13.80
N MET A 395 -27.19 6.46 -12.87
CA MET A 395 -28.19 5.41 -13.14
C MET A 395 -29.63 5.87 -12.90
N LEU A 396 -29.86 7.13 -12.52
CA LEU A 396 -31.20 7.72 -12.55
C LEU A 396 -31.63 7.84 -14.03
N LYS A 397 -32.30 6.83 -14.56
CA LYS A 397 -33.44 7.10 -15.44
C LYS A 397 -34.41 7.90 -14.58
N VAL A 398 -34.30 9.23 -14.65
CA VAL A 398 -35.25 10.15 -14.04
C VAL A 398 -36.62 9.75 -14.59
N LYS A 399 -37.37 8.95 -13.83
CA LYS A 399 -38.81 8.91 -13.97
C LYS A 399 -39.24 10.31 -13.58
N CYS A 400 -39.35 11.20 -14.57
CA CYS A 400 -40.04 12.47 -14.40
C CYS A 400 -41.40 12.13 -13.79
N PHE A 401 -41.56 12.41 -12.49
CA PHE A 401 -42.87 12.51 -11.88
C PHE A 401 -43.55 13.72 -12.52
N LYS A 402 -44.16 13.50 -13.70
CA LYS A 402 -45.17 14.41 -14.25
C LYS A 402 -46.37 14.32 -13.31
N GLY A 403 -46.56 15.34 -12.48
CA GLY A 403 -47.86 15.58 -11.86
C GLY A 403 -47.82 15.92 -10.39
N ILE A 404 -47.18 17.02 -10.01
CA ILE A 404 -47.69 17.83 -8.90
C ILE A 404 -47.74 19.27 -9.41
N ARG A 405 -48.91 19.68 -9.93
CA ARG A 405 -49.25 21.09 -10.07
C ARG A 405 -49.46 21.62 -8.66
N LEU A 406 -48.48 22.35 -8.13
CA LEU A 406 -48.72 23.29 -7.04
C LEU A 406 -49.62 24.39 -7.61
N LYS A 407 -50.90 24.40 -7.19
CA LYS A 407 -51.72 25.60 -7.28
C LYS A 407 -51.15 26.59 -6.25
N ILE A 408 -50.62 27.70 -6.77
CA ILE A 408 -50.26 28.89 -5.99
C ILE A 408 -51.54 29.51 -5.45
#